data_AF-A0A8C9QEQ4-F1
#
_entry.id   AF-A0A8C9QEQ4-F1
#
_cell.length_a   1.000
_cell.length_b   1.000
_cell.length_c   1.000
_cell.angle_alpha   90.00
_cell.angle_beta   90.00
_cell.angle_gamma   90.00
#
_symmetry.space_group_name_H-M   'P 1'
#
loop_
_entity.id
_entity.type
_entity.pdbx_description
1 polymer ?
#
loop_
_entity_poly.entity_id
_entity_poly.type
_entity_poly.pdbx_seq_one_letter_code
_entity_poly.pdbx_strand_id
1 'polypeptide(L)'
;MVSLGVAPQSFSTPSWQIEKQYSTRVLTGNWLEERGKGIPYKHLITHHQEPSHRYLISSYDDHYNRHNYNPALPAVHTWSRQKLLWLPEKVDFPLLAPPTNYGLYERLKQQWMLPKAGWRESVYTSSYPRPPLSAMSRREHAIPVPPPHLKPYF
;
A
#
# COMPACT_ATOMS: atom_id res chain seq x y z
N MET A 1 4.49 -39.22 6.74
CA MET A 1 3.43 -38.63 7.59
C MET A 1 2.81 -37.48 6.82
N VAL A 2 1.57 -37.61 6.35
CA VAL A 2 0.90 -36.59 5.53
C VAL A 2 0.12 -35.68 6.47
N SER A 3 0.59 -34.44 6.65
CA SER A 3 -0.13 -33.42 7.42
C SER A 3 -1.35 -32.93 6.63
N LEU A 4 -2.54 -33.32 7.07
CA LEU A 4 -3.79 -32.67 6.68
C LEU A 4 -3.87 -31.34 7.44
N GLY A 5 -3.54 -30.24 6.75
CA GLY A 5 -3.75 -28.89 7.28
C GLY A 5 -5.24 -28.58 7.34
N VAL A 6 -5.91 -28.96 8.43
CA VAL A 6 -7.24 -28.47 8.76
C VAL A 6 -7.08 -27.03 9.25
N ALA A 7 -7.61 -26.07 8.49
CA ALA A 7 -7.68 -24.69 8.94
C ALA A 7 -8.51 -24.61 10.24
N PRO A 8 -8.08 -23.87 11.28
CA PRO A 8 -8.78 -23.83 12.55
C PRO A 8 -10.18 -23.23 12.37
N GLN A 9 -11.20 -24.05 12.65
CA GLN A 9 -12.60 -23.68 12.53
C GLN A 9 -13.00 -22.79 13.71
N SER A 10 -13.66 -21.66 13.45
CA SER A 10 -14.13 -20.75 14.49
C SER A 10 -15.30 -21.37 15.25
N PHE A 11 -15.29 -21.29 16.59
CA PHE A 11 -16.26 -21.94 17.49
C PHE A 11 -17.72 -21.48 17.34
N SER A 12 -18.03 -20.55 16.43
CA SER A 12 -19.35 -19.93 16.28
C SER A 12 -20.13 -20.37 15.02
N THR A 13 -19.59 -21.24 14.17
CA THR A 13 -20.33 -21.71 12.98
C THR A 13 -21.30 -22.84 13.36
N PRO A 14 -22.61 -22.70 13.08
CA PRO A 14 -23.59 -23.74 13.37
C PRO A 14 -23.39 -24.96 12.47
N SER A 15 -23.71 -26.15 12.98
CA SER A 15 -23.40 -27.45 12.35
C SER A 15 -24.01 -27.64 10.95
N TRP A 16 -25.15 -26.99 10.68
CA TRP A 16 -25.81 -27.03 9.37
C TRP A 16 -25.08 -26.21 8.29
N GLN A 17 -24.13 -25.37 8.67
CA GLN A 17 -23.35 -24.52 7.76
C GLN A 17 -21.94 -25.12 7.50
N ILE A 18 -21.66 -26.33 7.98
CA ILE A 18 -20.38 -27.01 7.79
C ILE A 18 -20.39 -27.72 6.44
N GLU A 19 -19.78 -27.08 5.43
CA GLU A 19 -19.54 -27.71 4.14
C GLU A 19 -18.37 -28.71 4.21
N LYS A 20 -18.57 -29.91 3.66
CA LYS A 20 -17.50 -30.91 3.55
C LYS A 20 -16.56 -30.50 2.41
N GLN A 21 -15.36 -30.06 2.75
CA GLN A 21 -14.31 -29.77 1.76
C GLN A 21 -13.58 -31.06 1.39
N TYR A 22 -13.66 -31.47 0.13
CA TYR A 22 -12.99 -32.66 -0.40
C TYR A 22 -11.70 -32.27 -1.12
N SER A 23 -10.70 -33.16 -1.10
CA SER A 23 -9.46 -32.96 -1.86
C SER A 23 -9.72 -33.01 -3.36
N THR A 24 -9.05 -32.14 -4.11
CA THR A 24 -9.12 -32.01 -5.58
C THR A 24 -8.65 -33.25 -6.35
N ARG A 25 -8.10 -34.25 -5.65
CA ARG A 25 -7.70 -35.54 -6.22
C ARG A 25 -8.84 -36.56 -6.27
N VAL A 26 -9.94 -36.32 -5.55
CA VAL A 26 -11.10 -37.21 -5.50
C VAL A 26 -12.17 -36.67 -6.44
N LEU A 27 -12.76 -37.52 -7.27
CA LEU A 27 -13.80 -37.20 -8.26
C LEU A 27 -15.17 -36.93 -7.60
N THR A 28 -15.22 -36.17 -6.51
CA THR A 28 -16.44 -35.96 -5.71
C THR A 28 -16.39 -34.60 -5.02
N GLY A 29 -17.54 -33.91 -4.94
CA GLY A 29 -17.61 -32.53 -4.44
C GLY A 29 -17.08 -31.51 -5.45
N ASN A 30 -16.26 -30.56 -5.00
CA ASN A 30 -15.77 -29.39 -5.78
C ASN A 30 -14.80 -29.73 -6.94
N TRP A 31 -14.66 -31.00 -7.31
CA TRP A 31 -13.69 -31.48 -8.31
C TRP A 31 -13.91 -30.88 -9.71
N LEU A 32 -15.16 -30.83 -10.17
CA LEU A 32 -15.48 -30.32 -11.51
C LEU A 32 -15.25 -28.80 -11.60
N GLU A 33 -15.64 -28.07 -10.54
CA GLU A 33 -15.44 -26.62 -10.44
C GLU A 33 -13.96 -26.25 -10.46
N GLU A 34 -13.12 -26.99 -9.73
CA GLU A 34 -11.67 -26.79 -9.69
C GLU A 34 -11.00 -27.00 -11.06
N ARG A 35 -11.47 -27.97 -11.86
CA ARG A 35 -10.95 -28.19 -13.23
C ARG A 35 -11.39 -27.12 -14.23
N GLY A 36 -12.57 -26.54 -14.05
CA GLY A 36 -13.07 -25.44 -14.88
C GLY A 36 -12.27 -24.14 -14.70
N LYS A 37 -11.59 -23.96 -13.55
CA LYS A 37 -10.77 -22.78 -13.24
C LYS A 37 -9.49 -22.67 -14.09
N GLY A 38 -9.09 -23.74 -14.79
CA GLY A 38 -7.93 -23.74 -15.69
C GLY A 38 -6.57 -23.80 -14.99
N ILE A 39 -5.49 -23.60 -15.75
CA ILE A 39 -4.11 -23.65 -15.23
C ILE A 39 -3.81 -22.33 -14.51
N PRO A 40 -3.23 -22.34 -13.29
CA PRO A 40 -2.90 -21.12 -12.58
C PRO A 40 -1.86 -20.29 -13.34
N TYR A 41 -2.06 -18.98 -13.41
CA TYR A 41 -1.14 -18.02 -14.07
C TYR A 41 0.34 -18.23 -13.70
N LYS A 42 0.62 -18.58 -12.44
CA LYS A 42 1.98 -18.87 -11.97
C LYS A 42 2.69 -19.92 -12.84
N HIS A 43 2.00 -20.97 -13.25
CA HIS A 43 2.60 -22.04 -14.06
C HIS A 43 2.73 -21.67 -15.55
N LEU A 44 1.98 -20.67 -16.01
CA LEU A 44 2.00 -20.23 -17.41
C LEU A 44 3.09 -19.20 -17.67
N ILE A 45 3.33 -18.29 -16.73
CA ILE A 45 4.16 -17.09 -16.98
C ILE A 45 5.45 -17.08 -16.14
N THR A 46 5.54 -17.84 -15.04
CA THR A 46 6.78 -17.84 -14.23
C THR A 46 7.78 -18.85 -14.77
N HIS A 47 9.04 -18.43 -14.91
CA HIS A 47 10.06 -19.26 -15.57
C HIS A 47 10.90 -20.12 -14.62
N HIS A 48 11.19 -19.69 -13.39
CA HIS A 48 12.09 -20.44 -12.48
C HIS A 48 11.69 -20.34 -11.00
N GLN A 49 10.41 -20.50 -10.69
CA GLN A 49 9.86 -20.28 -9.33
C GLN A 49 10.19 -18.89 -8.79
N GLU A 50 10.36 -17.91 -9.68
CA GLU A 50 10.73 -16.55 -9.28
C GLU A 50 9.54 -15.88 -8.55
N PRO A 51 9.79 -15.25 -7.40
CA PRO A 51 8.84 -14.37 -6.74
C PRO A 51 8.40 -13.28 -7.73
N SER A 52 7.11 -13.00 -7.74
CA SER A 52 6.51 -12.02 -8.65
C SER A 52 7.09 -10.60 -8.55
N HIS A 53 7.76 -10.25 -7.45
CA HIS A 53 8.25 -8.89 -7.15
C HIS A 53 9.68 -8.92 -6.59
N ARG A 54 10.59 -9.56 -7.33
CA ARG A 54 12.00 -9.70 -6.96
C ARG A 54 12.88 -8.52 -7.42
N TYR A 55 12.46 -7.76 -8.43
CA TYR A 55 13.24 -6.68 -9.06
C TYR A 55 12.51 -5.34 -8.97
N LEU A 56 12.77 -4.60 -7.89
CA LEU A 56 12.09 -3.32 -7.61
C LEU A 56 12.93 -2.09 -7.98
N ILE A 57 14.12 -2.30 -8.55
CA ILE A 57 15.07 -1.26 -8.93
C ILE A 57 15.25 -1.33 -10.44
N SER A 58 15.00 -0.21 -11.13
CA SER A 58 15.24 -0.10 -12.57
C SER A 58 16.74 0.12 -12.84
N SER A 59 17.19 -0.21 -14.06
CA SER A 59 18.56 0.09 -14.50
C SER A 59 18.90 1.59 -14.40
N TYR A 60 17.89 2.46 -14.55
CA TYR A 60 18.02 3.89 -14.33
C TYR A 60 18.30 4.22 -12.85
N ASP A 61 17.47 3.75 -11.92
CA ASP A 61 17.63 4.01 -10.48
C ASP A 61 19.00 3.55 -9.98
N ASP A 62 19.41 2.35 -10.40
CA ASP A 62 20.69 1.75 -10.07
C ASP A 62 21.89 2.57 -10.57
N HIS A 63 21.83 3.09 -11.80
CA HIS A 63 22.89 3.92 -12.38
C HIS A 63 23.09 5.24 -11.59
N TYR A 64 22.00 5.90 -11.22
CA TYR A 64 22.07 7.20 -10.55
C TYR A 64 22.40 7.09 -9.06
N ASN A 65 21.87 6.07 -8.38
CA ASN A 65 22.07 5.90 -6.94
C ASN A 65 23.39 5.21 -6.57
N ARG A 66 24.19 4.80 -7.58
CA ARG A 66 25.47 4.10 -7.41
C ARG A 66 25.37 2.84 -6.55
N HIS A 67 24.20 2.19 -6.50
CA HIS A 67 24.05 0.84 -5.95
C HIS A 67 24.94 -0.17 -6.69
N ASN A 68 25.36 0.21 -7.90
CA ASN A 68 25.93 -0.63 -8.92
C ASN A 68 27.44 -0.92 -8.86
N TYR A 69 28.10 -0.60 -7.75
CA TYR A 69 29.52 -0.96 -7.57
C TYR A 69 29.63 -2.34 -6.92
N ASN A 70 29.68 -3.38 -7.76
CA ASN A 70 30.03 -4.73 -7.33
C ASN A 70 31.39 -5.13 -7.94
N PRO A 71 32.50 -5.13 -7.18
CA PRO A 71 33.81 -5.48 -7.70
C PRO A 71 33.94 -6.97 -8.07
N ALA A 72 32.99 -7.81 -7.69
CA ALA A 72 33.02 -9.25 -7.97
C ALA A 72 32.46 -9.64 -9.35
N LEU A 73 31.80 -8.72 -10.07
CA LEU A 73 31.18 -9.01 -11.37
C LEU A 73 31.93 -8.34 -12.52
N PRO A 74 32.12 -9.02 -13.66
CA PRO A 74 32.73 -8.43 -14.84
C PRO A 74 31.82 -7.37 -15.45
N ALA A 75 32.43 -6.28 -15.92
CA ALA A 75 31.71 -5.16 -16.54
C ALA A 75 31.15 -5.49 -17.93
N VAL A 76 31.69 -6.51 -18.60
CA VAL A 76 31.26 -6.98 -19.93
C VAL A 76 31.22 -8.51 -19.92
N HIS A 77 30.26 -9.12 -20.61
CA HIS A 77 30.23 -10.56 -20.83
C HIS A 77 31.56 -11.09 -21.40
N THR A 78 31.98 -12.27 -20.95
CA THR A 78 33.24 -12.88 -21.39
C THR A 78 33.03 -14.33 -21.83
N TRP A 79 33.68 -14.76 -22.90
CA TRP A 79 33.58 -16.15 -23.36
C TRP A 79 34.46 -17.06 -22.49
N SER A 80 33.85 -17.99 -21.75
CA SER A 80 34.60 -18.99 -20.97
C SER A 80 34.87 -20.23 -21.82
N ARG A 81 36.14 -20.43 -22.19
CA ARG A 81 36.56 -21.62 -22.96
C ARG A 81 36.37 -22.93 -22.21
N GLN A 82 36.46 -22.94 -20.87
CA GLN A 82 36.34 -24.15 -20.05
C GLN A 82 34.88 -24.63 -19.95
N LYS A 83 33.94 -23.69 -19.83
CA LYS A 83 32.51 -24.00 -19.72
C LYS A 83 31.78 -23.96 -21.07
N LEU A 84 32.44 -23.45 -22.11
CA LEU A 84 31.89 -23.24 -23.46
C LEU A 84 30.59 -22.40 -23.44
N LEU A 85 30.57 -21.37 -22.61
CA LEU A 85 29.43 -20.49 -22.40
C LEU A 85 29.91 -19.04 -22.31
N TRP A 86 29.07 -18.11 -22.76
CA TRP A 86 29.20 -16.71 -22.39
C TRP A 86 28.91 -16.59 -20.90
N LEU A 87 29.89 -16.12 -20.14
CA LEU A 87 29.68 -15.82 -18.73
C LEU A 87 28.76 -14.61 -18.62
N PRO A 88 27.76 -14.68 -17.73
CA PRO A 88 26.83 -13.60 -17.52
C PRO A 88 27.56 -12.33 -17.08
N GLU A 89 27.11 -11.22 -17.62
CA GLU A 89 27.54 -9.89 -17.23
C GLU A 89 26.80 -9.45 -15.98
N LYS A 90 27.27 -8.36 -15.38
CA LYS A 90 26.54 -7.59 -14.39
C LYS A 90 25.05 -7.38 -14.69
N VAL A 91 24.66 -7.11 -15.95
CA VAL A 91 23.26 -6.87 -16.33
C VAL A 91 22.36 -8.10 -16.20
N ASP A 92 22.95 -9.30 -16.19
CA ASP A 92 22.22 -10.56 -16.04
C ASP A 92 21.88 -10.85 -14.57
N PHE A 93 22.45 -10.08 -13.63
CA PHE A 93 22.19 -10.18 -12.20
C PHE A 93 21.44 -8.94 -11.71
N PRO A 94 20.11 -8.91 -11.86
CA PRO A 94 19.31 -7.81 -11.35
C PRO A 94 19.48 -7.67 -9.82
N LEU A 95 19.56 -6.42 -9.36
CA LEU A 95 19.78 -6.13 -7.94
C LEU A 95 18.59 -6.56 -7.08
N LEU A 96 18.90 -7.31 -6.03
CA LEU A 96 17.95 -7.76 -5.02
C LEU A 96 18.00 -6.85 -3.80
N ALA A 97 17.58 -5.60 -3.99
CA ALA A 97 17.47 -4.63 -2.90
C ALA A 97 16.05 -4.05 -2.84
N PRO A 98 15.62 -3.59 -1.64
CA PRO A 98 14.37 -2.86 -1.54
C PRO A 98 14.41 -1.61 -2.45
N PRO A 99 13.25 -1.19 -2.99
CA PRO A 99 13.18 -0.05 -3.89
C PRO A 99 13.65 1.22 -3.20
N THR A 100 14.40 2.04 -3.95
CA THR A 100 14.80 3.39 -3.52
C THR A 100 13.59 4.32 -3.57
N ASN A 101 12.71 4.23 -2.57
CA ASN A 101 11.44 4.96 -2.58
C ASN A 101 11.53 6.39 -2.04
N TYR A 102 12.72 6.89 -1.67
CA TYR A 102 12.93 8.27 -1.16
C TYR A 102 11.88 8.74 -0.13
N GLY A 103 11.36 7.84 0.71
CA GLY A 103 10.28 8.13 1.67
C GLY A 103 8.88 8.32 1.07
N LEU A 104 8.68 8.19 -0.25
CA LEU A 104 7.37 8.29 -0.92
C LEU A 104 6.37 7.27 -0.35
N TYR A 105 6.80 6.02 -0.22
CA TYR A 105 5.96 4.94 0.33
C TYR A 105 5.54 5.24 1.77
N GLU A 106 6.47 5.72 2.59
CA GLU A 106 6.20 6.08 3.99
C GLU A 106 5.20 7.23 4.07
N ARG A 107 5.37 8.26 3.25
CA ARG A 107 4.45 9.39 3.13
C ARG A 107 3.05 8.96 2.69
N LEU A 108 2.95 8.11 1.66
CA LEU A 108 1.65 7.59 1.19
C LEU A 108 0.99 6.71 2.24
N LYS A 109 1.76 5.87 2.92
CA LYS A 109 1.28 5.04 4.02
C LYS A 109 0.72 5.91 5.15
N GLN A 110 1.41 6.97 5.53
CA GLN A 110 0.89 7.95 6.51
C GLN A 110 -0.43 8.55 6.02
N GLN A 111 -0.49 9.00 4.76
CA GLN A 111 -1.70 9.57 4.17
C GLN A 111 -2.88 8.60 4.17
N TRP A 112 -2.67 7.31 3.87
CA TRP A 112 -3.73 6.30 3.90
C TRP A 112 -4.22 5.95 5.30
N MET A 113 -3.36 6.10 6.31
CA MET A 113 -3.72 5.89 7.71
C MET A 113 -4.49 7.07 8.30
N LEU A 114 -4.47 8.24 7.65
CA LEU A 114 -5.28 9.37 8.10
C LEU A 114 -6.77 9.03 7.90
N PRO A 115 -7.60 9.16 8.95
CA PRO A 115 -9.03 9.00 8.80
C PRO A 115 -9.54 10.03 7.79
N LYS A 116 -10.34 9.59 6.82
CA LYS A 116 -10.98 10.52 5.89
C LYS A 116 -11.84 11.49 6.69
N ALA A 117 -11.70 12.78 6.37
CA ALA A 117 -12.48 13.87 6.93
C ALA A 117 -13.97 13.49 7.02
N GLY A 118 -14.63 13.90 8.09
CA GLY A 118 -16.02 13.54 8.37
C GLY A 118 -16.96 13.92 7.21
N TRP A 119 -18.16 13.34 7.19
CA TRP A 119 -19.15 13.41 6.09
C TRP A 119 -19.56 14.81 5.59
N ARG A 120 -19.01 15.92 6.12
CA ARG A 120 -19.42 17.30 5.81
C ARG A 120 -18.30 18.34 5.78
N GLU A 121 -17.06 17.94 5.53
CA GLU A 121 -15.98 18.92 5.29
C GLU A 121 -15.91 19.22 3.79
N SER A 122 -16.55 20.31 3.35
CA SER A 122 -16.34 20.82 2.00
C SER A 122 -14.90 21.37 1.85
N VAL A 123 -14.36 21.36 0.63
CA VAL A 123 -13.03 21.94 0.34
C VAL A 123 -12.93 23.39 0.81
N TYR A 124 -14.04 24.15 0.70
CA TYR A 124 -14.12 25.52 1.19
C TYR A 124 -13.96 25.60 2.71
N THR A 125 -14.66 24.76 3.47
CA THR A 125 -14.62 24.73 4.94
C THR A 125 -13.26 24.31 5.48
N SER A 126 -12.57 23.36 4.84
CA SER A 126 -11.22 22.93 5.26
C SER A 126 -10.12 23.91 4.88
N SER A 127 -10.25 24.60 3.74
CA SER A 127 -9.25 25.57 3.26
C SER A 127 -9.33 26.91 3.99
N TYR A 128 -10.52 27.31 4.45
CA TYR A 128 -10.74 28.58 5.15
C TYR A 128 -11.21 28.33 6.59
N PRO A 129 -10.29 28.04 7.52
CA PRO A 129 -10.64 27.91 8.92
C PRO A 129 -11.14 29.24 9.47
N ARG A 130 -12.06 29.18 10.44
CA ARG A 130 -12.60 30.38 11.09
C ARG A 130 -11.45 31.12 11.78
N PRO A 131 -11.20 32.40 11.47
CA PRO A 131 -10.11 33.15 12.11
C PRO A 131 -10.35 33.25 13.63
N PRO A 132 -9.29 33.40 14.44
CA PRO A 132 -9.44 33.52 15.88
C PRO A 132 -10.32 34.73 16.22
N LEU A 133 -11.07 34.63 17.33
CA LEU A 133 -12.00 35.70 17.76
C LEU A 133 -11.31 37.06 17.96
N SER A 134 -10.01 37.08 18.23
CA SER A 134 -9.21 38.30 18.32
C SER A 134 -9.05 39.04 16.99
N ALA A 135 -9.12 38.33 15.86
CA ALA A 135 -9.11 38.94 14.52
C ALA A 135 -10.51 39.42 14.11
N MET A 136 -11.56 39.06 14.83
CA MET A 136 -12.91 39.56 14.59
C MET A 136 -13.09 40.90 15.26
N SER A 137 -13.60 41.88 14.53
CA SER A 137 -13.94 43.19 15.10
C SER A 137 -14.95 43.05 16.24
N ARG A 138 -14.62 43.59 17.42
CA ARG A 138 -15.56 43.70 18.52
C ARG A 138 -16.59 44.77 18.15
N ARG A 139 -17.86 44.38 18.05
CA ARG A 139 -18.97 45.34 17.99
C ARG A 139 -19.15 45.94 19.37
N GLU A 140 -18.67 47.16 19.55
CA GLU A 140 -19.01 47.98 20.70
C GLU A 140 -20.38 48.61 20.43
N HIS A 141 -21.37 48.24 21.24
CA HIS A 141 -22.67 48.88 21.19
C HIS A 141 -22.62 50.17 22.01
N ALA A 142 -23.24 51.24 21.51
CA ALA A 142 -23.39 52.47 22.28
C ALA A 142 -24.18 52.15 23.55
N ILE A 143 -23.58 52.40 24.72
CA ILE A 143 -24.28 52.32 26.01
C ILE A 143 -25.31 53.45 26.00
N PRO A 144 -26.62 53.16 26.10
CA PRO A 144 -27.62 54.22 26.11
C PRO A 144 -27.40 55.09 27.34
N VAL A 145 -27.16 56.39 27.11
CA VAL A 145 -27.10 57.37 28.19
C VAL A 145 -28.54 57.63 28.66
N PRO A 146 -28.88 57.40 29.93
CA PRO A 146 -30.22 57.70 30.43
C PRO A 146 -30.51 59.20 30.27
N PRO A 147 -31.70 59.59 29.79
CA PRO A 147 -32.03 60.99 29.58
C PRO A 147 -31.99 61.76 30.91
N PRO A 148 -31.49 63.01 30.91
CA PRO A 148 -31.44 63.82 32.13
C PRO A 148 -32.86 64.08 32.65
N HIS A 149 -33.07 63.79 33.94
CA HIS A 149 -34.34 64.06 34.62
C HIS A 149 -34.59 65.58 34.64
N LEU A 150 -35.59 66.04 33.89
CA LEU A 150 -36.09 67.41 33.99
C LEU A 150 -36.65 67.61 35.40
N LYS A 151 -36.01 68.48 36.19
CA LYS A 151 -36.55 68.88 37.50
C LYS A 151 -37.77 69.78 37.26
N PRO A 152 -38.89 69.54 37.96
CA PRO A 152 -40.05 70.42 37.86
C PRO A 152 -39.68 71.80 38.44
N TYR A 153 -39.95 72.85 37.68
CA TYR A 153 -39.97 74.21 38.19
C TYR A 153 -41.31 74.43 38.88
N PHE A 154 -41.26 74.75 40.17
CA PHE A 154 -42.41 75.15 40.99
C PHE A 154 -42.96 76.51 40.54
#